data_AF-A0A4U6D4B8-F1
#
_entry.id   AF-A0A4U6D4B8-F1
#
_cell.length_a   1.000
_cell.length_b   1.000
_cell.length_c   1.000
_cell.angle_alpha   90.00
_cell.angle_beta   90.00
_cell.angle_gamma   90.00
#
_symmetry.space_group_name_H-M   'P 1'
#
loop_
_entity.id
_entity.type
_entity.pdbx_description
1 polymer ?
#
loop_
_entity_poly.entity_id
_entity_poly.type
_entity_poly.pdbx_seq_one_letter_code
_entity_poly.pdbx_strand_id
1 'polypeptide(L)'
;MPDLRFLQECHADTTLVLFLTKNDSRVIHAPGYTDVGVIMRKANRTTKLIGFVDEDKRIPPYFDDFEIIDSGDKVILNKKLGKDQYLIVIQKAIESFLVWNADQVGIDLTDFGFPKDVKSLGNRLKSLQIEKDENFQTLLVALDNQNAPGFVKIRSILNELVG
;
A
#
# COMPACT_ATOMS: atom_id res chain seq x y z
N MET A 1 -11.77 20.45 6.63
CA MET A 1 -11.25 19.06 6.56
C MET A 1 -9.76 19.16 6.27
N PRO A 2 -8.90 18.42 6.99
CA PRO A 2 -7.48 18.39 6.63
C PRO A 2 -7.34 17.87 5.19
N ASP A 3 -6.46 18.50 4.43
CA ASP A 3 -6.05 18.03 3.11
C ASP A 3 -5.41 16.65 3.33
N LEU A 4 -6.04 15.58 2.85
CA LEU A 4 -5.54 14.20 2.95
C LEU A 4 -4.76 13.92 1.67
N ARG A 5 -3.56 13.36 1.76
CA ARG A 5 -2.79 12.97 0.57
C ARG A 5 -2.23 11.58 0.78
N PHE A 6 -2.54 10.67 -0.13
CA PHE A 6 -1.85 9.39 -0.24
C PHE A 6 -0.62 9.57 -1.11
N LEU A 7 0.46 8.84 -0.84
CA LEU A 7 1.73 8.93 -1.58
C LEU A 7 2.22 7.52 -1.86
N GLN A 8 2.54 7.22 -3.11
CA GLN A 8 2.77 5.85 -3.62
C GLN A 8 3.99 5.83 -4.53
N GLU A 9 4.54 4.65 -4.78
CA GLU A 9 5.86 4.51 -5.38
C GLU A 9 5.94 3.69 -6.69
N CYS A 10 5.03 2.74 -6.88
CA CYS A 10 5.02 1.85 -8.04
C CYS A 10 3.60 1.63 -8.56
N HIS A 11 3.48 1.21 -9.81
CA HIS A 11 2.20 1.00 -10.50
C HIS A 11 1.29 -0.03 -9.83
N ALA A 12 1.87 -1.11 -9.28
CA ALA A 12 1.11 -2.13 -8.53
C ALA A 12 0.62 -1.59 -7.17
N ASP A 13 1.49 -0.91 -6.43
CA ASP A 13 1.16 -0.25 -5.14
C ASP A 13 0.06 0.79 -5.36
N THR A 14 0.16 1.55 -6.45
CA THR A 14 -0.85 2.52 -6.84
C THR A 14 -2.20 1.89 -7.08
N THR A 15 -2.23 0.78 -7.81
CA THR A 15 -3.47 0.07 -8.08
C THR A 15 -4.08 -0.53 -6.81
N LEU A 16 -3.27 -1.13 -5.93
CA LEU A 16 -3.73 -1.66 -4.64
C LEU A 16 -4.30 -0.55 -3.76
N VAL A 17 -3.61 0.57 -3.62
CA VAL A 17 -4.07 1.67 -2.77
C VAL A 17 -5.28 2.37 -3.36
N LEU A 18 -5.33 2.61 -4.67
CA LEU A 18 -6.54 3.14 -5.33
C LEU A 18 -7.72 2.20 -5.12
N PHE A 19 -7.51 0.89 -5.26
CA PHE A 19 -8.53 -0.11 -5.00
C PHE A 19 -9.03 -0.05 -3.54
N LEU A 20 -8.11 -0.07 -2.56
CA LEU A 20 -8.47 -0.08 -1.13
C LEU A 20 -9.13 1.23 -0.67
N THR A 21 -8.73 2.35 -1.25
CA THR A 21 -9.31 3.69 -0.98
C THR A 21 -10.55 3.99 -1.83
N LYS A 22 -11.01 3.05 -2.68
CA LYS A 22 -12.18 3.22 -3.57
C LYS A 22 -12.03 4.42 -4.52
N ASN A 23 -10.84 4.59 -5.10
CA ASN A 23 -10.48 5.70 -5.98
C ASN A 23 -10.69 7.07 -5.34
N ASP A 24 -10.31 7.22 -4.07
CA ASP A 24 -10.40 8.50 -3.37
C ASP A 24 -9.60 9.57 -4.13
N SER A 25 -10.28 10.66 -4.52
CA SER A 25 -9.68 11.75 -5.31
C SER A 25 -8.55 12.49 -4.60
N ARG A 26 -8.34 12.20 -3.31
CA ARG A 26 -7.27 12.72 -2.46
C ARG A 26 -5.98 11.90 -2.56
N VAL A 27 -5.96 10.82 -3.36
CA VAL A 27 -4.75 10.07 -3.67
C VAL A 27 -3.81 10.89 -4.55
N ILE A 28 -2.56 11.05 -4.11
CA ILE A 28 -1.53 11.78 -4.85
C ILE A 28 -0.42 10.83 -5.25
N HIS A 29 -0.21 10.66 -6.54
CA HIS A 29 0.89 9.84 -7.01
C HIS A 29 2.22 10.56 -6.74
N ALA A 30 3.12 9.92 -6.00
CA ALA A 30 4.49 10.40 -5.82
C ALA A 30 5.41 9.66 -6.81
N PRO A 31 6.43 10.31 -7.39
CA PRO A 31 7.30 9.63 -8.35
C PRO A 31 8.20 8.53 -7.75
N GLY A 32 8.34 8.44 -6.43
CA GLY A 32 9.27 7.52 -5.77
C GLY A 32 9.36 7.66 -4.25
N TYR A 33 10.06 6.74 -3.58
CA TYR A 33 10.08 6.63 -2.11
C TYR A 33 10.65 7.89 -1.45
N THR A 34 11.71 8.43 -2.06
CA THR A 34 12.34 9.68 -1.63
C THR A 34 11.37 10.86 -1.76
N ASP A 35 10.53 10.87 -2.80
CA ASP A 35 9.55 11.92 -3.04
C ASP A 35 8.40 11.88 -2.02
N VAL A 36 8.00 10.69 -1.56
CA VAL A 36 7.07 10.54 -0.42
C VAL A 36 7.59 11.32 0.78
N GLY A 37 8.86 11.09 1.16
CA GLY A 37 9.48 11.78 2.29
C GLY A 37 9.61 13.30 2.07
N VAL A 38 9.93 13.73 0.84
CA VAL A 38 10.01 15.16 0.49
C VAL A 38 8.65 15.85 0.60
N ILE A 39 7.59 15.22 0.08
CA ILE A 39 6.22 15.78 0.12
C ILE A 39 5.74 15.86 1.57
N MET A 40 5.93 14.79 2.35
CA MET A 40 5.54 14.78 3.76
C MET A 40 6.30 15.82 4.59
N ARG A 41 7.58 16.05 4.28
CA ARG A 41 8.39 17.09 4.93
C ARG A 41 7.89 18.50 4.63
N LYS A 42 7.47 18.76 3.39
CA LYS A 42 7.01 20.08 2.92
C LYS A 42 5.56 20.40 3.29
N ALA A 43 4.77 19.39 3.66
CA ALA A 43 3.39 19.59 4.04
C ALA A 43 3.25 20.50 5.28
N ASN A 44 2.25 21.38 5.20
CA ASN A 44 1.79 22.23 6.27
C ASN A 44 1.29 21.41 7.48
N ARG A 45 1.44 21.97 8.69
CA ARG A 45 1.18 21.25 9.97
C ARG A 45 -0.27 20.78 10.16
N THR A 46 -1.20 21.32 9.38
CA THR A 46 -2.64 21.02 9.45
C THR A 46 -3.08 19.91 8.49
N THR A 47 -2.16 19.35 7.72
CA THR A 47 -2.42 18.36 6.67
C THR A 47 -2.15 16.96 7.21
N LYS A 48 -3.15 16.10 7.18
CA LYS A 48 -3.02 14.68 7.54
C LYS A 48 -2.47 13.94 6.32
N LEU A 49 -1.39 13.19 6.47
CA LEU A 49 -0.75 12.48 5.35
C LEU A 49 -0.64 10.99 5.66
N ILE A 50 -0.93 10.16 4.67
CA ILE A 50 -0.81 8.70 4.78
C ILE A 50 0.05 8.21 3.60
N GLY A 51 1.31 7.91 3.86
CA GLY A 51 2.18 7.28 2.86
C GLY A 51 1.94 5.78 2.78
N PHE A 52 2.09 5.20 1.59
CA PHE A 52 2.08 3.75 1.36
C PHE A 52 3.42 3.35 0.74
N VAL A 53 4.12 2.42 1.38
CA VAL A 53 5.48 2.02 0.97
C VAL A 53 5.72 0.53 1.21
N ASP A 54 6.68 -0.03 0.49
CA ASP A 54 7.15 -1.40 0.66
C ASP A 54 8.43 -1.44 1.50
N GLU A 55 8.60 -2.49 2.30
CA GLU A 55 9.76 -2.66 3.20
C GLU A 55 11.06 -3.02 2.46
N ASP A 56 10.98 -3.42 1.19
CA ASP A 56 12.14 -3.84 0.38
C ASP A 56 13.01 -2.67 -0.11
N LYS A 57 12.62 -1.42 0.19
CA LYS A 57 13.32 -0.21 -0.27
C LYS A 57 14.04 0.52 0.85
N ARG A 58 15.13 1.19 0.46
CA ARG A 58 15.98 1.94 1.39
C ARG A 58 15.21 3.10 2.00
N ILE A 59 14.92 3.00 3.30
CA ILE A 59 14.16 4.00 4.08
C ILE A 59 14.89 5.36 4.06
N PRO A 60 14.26 6.43 3.55
CA PRO A 60 14.79 7.78 3.68
C PRO A 60 14.96 8.18 5.15
N PRO A 61 16.01 8.95 5.51
CA PRO A 61 16.23 9.43 6.88
C PRO A 61 15.06 10.24 7.46
N TYR A 62 14.15 10.71 6.61
CA TYR A 62 12.94 11.39 7.04
C TYR A 62 11.98 10.51 7.86
N PHE A 63 12.03 9.20 7.67
CA PHE A 63 11.18 8.24 8.35
C PHE A 63 11.81 7.66 9.63
N ASP A 64 13.05 8.03 9.95
CA ASP A 64 13.79 7.49 11.12
C ASP A 64 13.11 7.78 12.47
N ASP A 65 12.27 8.82 12.54
CA ASP A 65 11.51 9.24 13.72
C ASP A 65 10.02 8.84 13.65
N PHE A 66 9.67 7.91 12.76
CA PHE A 66 8.36 7.27 12.75
C PHE A 66 8.39 6.06 13.68
N GLU A 67 7.38 5.96 14.53
CA GLU A 67 7.24 4.87 15.50
C GLU A 67 6.15 3.91 15.03
N ILE A 68 6.39 2.60 15.18
CA ILE A 68 5.36 1.58 14.94
C ILE A 68 4.26 1.76 15.97
N ILE A 69 3.04 1.99 15.52
CA ILE A 69 1.85 2.09 16.39
C ILE A 69 0.91 0.90 16.22
N ASP A 70 1.03 0.16 15.12
CA ASP A 70 0.29 -1.09 14.89
C ASP A 70 1.07 -1.97 13.89
N SER A 71 0.97 -3.29 14.02
CA SER A 71 1.59 -4.24 13.10
C SER A 71 0.86 -5.58 13.13
N GLY A 72 0.75 -6.23 11.96
CA GLY A 72 0.08 -7.51 11.79
C GLY A 72 -0.28 -7.76 10.33
N ASP A 73 -0.55 -9.01 9.96
CA ASP A 73 -1.06 -9.37 8.62
C ASP A 73 -0.25 -8.82 7.44
N LYS A 74 1.08 -8.80 7.59
CA LYS A 74 2.05 -8.23 6.62
C LYS A 74 1.92 -6.72 6.41
N VAL A 75 1.31 -6.02 7.36
CA VAL A 75 1.13 -4.56 7.35
C VAL A 75 1.70 -3.98 8.63
N ILE A 76 2.43 -2.86 8.52
CA ILE A 76 2.92 -2.08 9.65
C ILE A 76 2.39 -0.67 9.49
N LEU A 77 1.81 -0.11 10.55
CA LEU A 77 1.44 1.30 10.61
C LEU A 77 2.46 2.03 11.48
N ASN A 78 3.16 2.98 10.87
CA ASN A 78 4.02 3.90 11.58
C ASN A 78 3.38 5.28 11.69
N LYS A 79 3.67 6.00 12.76
CA LYS A 79 3.26 7.38 12.98
C LYS A 79 4.46 8.26 13.30
N LYS A 80 4.52 9.44 12.69
CA LYS A 80 5.53 10.43 13.02
C LYS A 80 5.21 11.12 14.34
N LEU A 81 6.21 11.23 15.22
CA LEU A 81 6.04 11.92 16.48
C LEU A 81 5.66 13.41 16.26
N GLY A 82 4.59 13.85 16.94
CA GLY A 82 4.15 15.25 16.93
C GLY A 82 3.54 15.76 15.61
N LYS A 83 3.23 14.88 14.65
CA LYS A 83 2.53 15.23 13.40
C LYS A 83 1.43 14.23 13.05
N ASP A 84 0.40 14.68 12.33
CA ASP A 84 -0.62 13.82 11.74
C ASP A 84 -0.13 13.17 10.44
N GLN A 85 0.97 12.44 10.55
CA GLN A 85 1.65 11.81 9.43
C GLN A 85 1.85 10.34 9.73
N TYR A 86 1.37 9.52 8.80
CA TYR A 86 1.28 8.07 8.94
C TYR A 86 1.94 7.40 7.75
N LEU A 87 2.47 6.21 7.96
CA LEU A 87 3.07 5.37 6.94
C LEU A 87 2.51 3.96 7.08
N ILE A 88 1.81 3.49 6.05
CA ILE A 88 1.38 2.10 5.93
C ILE A 88 2.47 1.38 5.13
N VAL A 89 3.16 0.47 5.78
CA VAL A 89 4.25 -0.31 5.20
C VAL A 89 3.77 -1.72 4.94
N ILE A 90 3.89 -2.18 3.69
CA ILE A 90 3.71 -3.57 3.32
C ILE A 90 5.01 -4.31 3.61
N GLN A 91 4.96 -5.37 4.42
CA GLN A 91 6.13 -6.16 4.76
C GLN A 91 6.66 -6.91 3.52
N LYS A 92 7.99 -6.87 3.34
CA LYS A 92 8.67 -7.29 2.10
C LYS A 92 8.23 -6.44 0.90
N ALA A 93 7.84 -7.08 -0.19
CA ALA A 93 7.38 -6.47 -1.44
C ALA A 93 5.93 -6.87 -1.73
N ILE A 94 5.21 -6.06 -2.52
CA ILE A 94 3.81 -6.30 -2.87
C ILE A 94 3.52 -7.71 -3.43
N GLU A 95 4.41 -8.31 -4.23
CA GLU A 95 4.23 -9.68 -4.72
C GLU A 95 4.18 -10.71 -3.57
N SER A 96 4.98 -10.52 -2.53
CA SER A 96 4.99 -11.41 -1.36
C SER A 96 3.72 -11.23 -0.52
N PHE A 97 3.23 -9.98 -0.44
CA PHE A 97 1.98 -9.66 0.22
C PHE A 97 0.78 -10.31 -0.46
N LEU A 98 0.70 -10.23 -1.79
CA LEU A 98 -0.38 -10.82 -2.57
C LEU A 98 -0.39 -12.36 -2.47
N VAL A 99 0.77 -13.01 -2.61
CA VAL A 99 0.90 -14.46 -2.44
C VAL A 99 0.45 -14.88 -1.05
N TRP A 100 0.94 -14.19 0.00
CA TRP A 100 0.56 -14.52 1.37
C TRP A 100 -0.94 -14.39 1.62
N ASN A 101 -1.56 -13.29 1.15
CA ASN A 101 -3.00 -13.09 1.29
C ASN A 101 -3.80 -14.16 0.53
N ALA A 102 -3.40 -14.49 -0.70
CA ALA A 102 -4.05 -15.52 -1.50
C ALA A 102 -4.01 -16.89 -0.78
N ASP A 103 -2.86 -17.25 -0.20
CA ASP A 103 -2.71 -18.47 0.61
C ASP A 103 -3.65 -18.47 1.83
N GLN A 104 -3.85 -17.33 2.50
CA GLN A 104 -4.72 -17.23 3.68
C GLN A 104 -6.20 -17.49 3.36
N VAL A 105 -6.64 -17.16 2.14
CA VAL A 105 -8.05 -17.29 1.73
C VAL A 105 -8.29 -18.40 0.69
N GLY A 106 -7.26 -19.20 0.40
CA GLY A 106 -7.36 -20.32 -0.55
C GLY A 106 -7.58 -19.89 -2.00
N ILE A 107 -7.12 -18.70 -2.39
CA ILE A 107 -7.15 -18.23 -3.78
C ILE A 107 -5.90 -18.71 -4.52
N ASP A 108 -6.09 -19.26 -5.72
CA ASP A 108 -4.99 -19.56 -6.63
C ASP A 108 -4.74 -18.39 -7.59
N LEU A 109 -3.54 -17.79 -7.51
CA LEU A 109 -3.10 -16.71 -8.41
C LEU A 109 -3.15 -17.09 -9.89
N THR A 110 -3.01 -18.38 -10.23
CA THR A 110 -3.03 -18.83 -11.64
C THR A 110 -4.42 -18.72 -12.27
N ASP A 111 -5.48 -18.73 -11.47
CA ASP A 111 -6.85 -18.53 -11.95
C ASP A 111 -7.06 -17.11 -12.52
N PHE A 112 -6.18 -16.19 -12.15
CA PHE A 112 -6.12 -14.81 -12.62
C PHE A 112 -4.95 -14.59 -13.61
N GLY A 113 -4.35 -15.67 -14.12
CA GLY A 113 -3.24 -15.61 -15.07
C GLY A 113 -1.94 -15.07 -14.47
N PHE A 114 -1.75 -15.15 -13.15
CA PHE A 114 -0.51 -14.77 -12.48
C PHE A 114 0.31 -16.00 -12.05
N PRO A 115 1.64 -15.92 -12.09
CA PRO A 115 2.48 -16.97 -11.54
C PRO A 115 2.39 -17.00 -10.01
N LYS A 116 2.57 -18.19 -9.42
CA LYS A 116 2.62 -18.38 -7.96
C LYS A 116 3.96 -18.00 -7.35
N ASP A 117 5.04 -18.05 -8.14
CA ASP A 117 6.36 -17.74 -7.63
C ASP A 117 6.55 -16.22 -7.52
N VAL A 118 6.99 -15.79 -6.33
CA VAL A 118 7.20 -14.38 -5.96
C VAL A 118 8.06 -13.65 -7.00
N LYS A 119 9.11 -14.29 -7.52
CA LYS A 119 10.04 -13.65 -8.47
C LYS A 119 9.37 -13.32 -9.80
N SER A 120 8.65 -14.28 -10.39
CA SER A 120 7.95 -14.07 -11.67
C SER A 120 6.76 -13.14 -11.48
N LEU A 121 6.07 -13.22 -10.33
CA LEU A 121 5.01 -12.29 -9.99
C LEU A 121 5.53 -10.86 -9.90
N GLY A 122 6.63 -10.63 -9.17
CA GLY A 122 7.28 -9.31 -9.08
C GLY A 122 7.66 -8.75 -10.45
N ASN A 123 8.14 -9.58 -11.39
CA ASN A 123 8.40 -9.14 -12.76
C ASN A 123 7.13 -8.71 -13.50
N ARG A 124 6.01 -9.42 -13.29
CA ARG A 124 4.71 -9.10 -13.91
C ARG A 124 4.11 -7.80 -13.33
N LEU A 125 4.25 -7.59 -12.03
CA LEU A 125 3.75 -6.41 -11.32
C LEU A 125 4.56 -5.13 -11.60
N LYS A 126 5.81 -5.24 -12.06
CA LYS A 126 6.62 -4.09 -12.51
C LYS A 126 6.19 -3.50 -13.85
N SER A 127 5.30 -4.17 -14.59
CA SER A 127 4.81 -3.68 -15.87
C SER A 127 3.99 -2.40 -15.71
N LEU A 128 4.27 -1.37 -16.52
CA LEU A 128 3.46 -0.14 -16.58
C LEU A 128 1.98 -0.41 -16.91
N GLN A 129 1.69 -1.55 -17.55
CA GLN A 129 0.32 -1.92 -17.92
C GLN A 129 -0.47 -2.53 -16.77
N ILE A 130 0.16 -2.84 -15.63
CA ILE A 130 -0.51 -3.52 -14.52
C ILE A 130 -1.68 -2.72 -13.96
N GLU A 131 -1.64 -1.39 -14.04
CA GLU A 131 -2.74 -0.51 -13.60
C GLU A 131 -4.04 -0.74 -14.38
N LYS A 132 -3.92 -1.12 -15.64
CA LYS A 132 -5.04 -1.36 -16.56
C LYS A 132 -5.32 -2.85 -16.77
N ASP A 133 -4.60 -3.71 -16.09
CA ASP A 133 -4.71 -5.15 -16.23
C ASP A 133 -5.98 -5.63 -15.51
N GLU A 134 -6.99 -6.00 -16.29
CA GLU A 134 -8.28 -6.47 -15.78
C GLU A 134 -8.13 -7.72 -14.89
N ASN A 135 -7.15 -8.58 -15.18
CA ASN A 135 -6.90 -9.75 -14.33
C ASN A 135 -6.34 -9.33 -12.97
N PHE A 136 -5.51 -8.29 -12.93
CA PHE A 136 -5.00 -7.76 -11.67
C PHE A 136 -6.12 -7.16 -10.83
N GLN A 137 -6.98 -6.34 -11.43
CA GLN A 137 -8.12 -5.76 -10.74
C GLN A 137 -9.08 -6.84 -10.22
N THR A 138 -9.33 -7.88 -11.01
CA THR A 138 -10.18 -9.01 -10.61
C THR A 138 -9.55 -9.80 -9.46
N LEU A 139 -8.23 -10.00 -9.45
CA LEU A 139 -7.51 -10.61 -8.33
C LEU A 139 -7.68 -9.79 -7.04
N LEU A 140 -7.52 -8.46 -7.11
CA LEU A 140 -7.69 -7.58 -5.95
C LEU A 140 -9.13 -7.65 -5.41
N VAL A 141 -10.14 -7.64 -6.28
CA VAL A 141 -11.54 -7.83 -5.91
C VAL A 141 -11.77 -9.18 -5.22
N ALA A 142 -11.19 -10.26 -5.75
CA ALA A 142 -11.35 -11.59 -5.18
C ALA A 142 -10.73 -11.70 -3.78
N LEU A 143 -9.51 -11.20 -3.59
CA LEU A 143 -8.83 -11.16 -2.29
C LEU A 143 -9.64 -10.34 -1.27
N ASP A 144 -10.18 -9.22 -1.72
CA ASP A 144 -11.00 -8.36 -0.87
C ASP A 144 -12.33 -8.99 -0.45
N ASN A 145 -13.07 -9.55 -1.41
CA ASN A 145 -14.35 -10.20 -1.14
C ASN A 145 -14.22 -11.40 -0.18
N GLN A 146 -13.08 -12.08 -0.21
CA GLN A 146 -12.76 -13.17 0.71
C GLN A 146 -12.19 -12.69 2.06
N ASN A 147 -12.16 -11.37 2.30
CA ASN A 147 -11.60 -10.77 3.52
C ASN A 147 -10.15 -11.20 3.79
N ALA A 148 -9.30 -11.15 2.76
CA ALA A 148 -7.89 -11.45 2.93
C ALA A 148 -7.28 -10.59 4.06
N PRO A 149 -6.55 -11.18 5.02
CA PRO A 149 -6.25 -10.49 6.29
C PRO A 149 -5.50 -9.17 6.13
N GLY A 150 -4.54 -9.09 5.21
CA GLY A 150 -3.81 -7.85 4.96
C GLY A 150 -4.69 -6.75 4.37
N PHE A 151 -5.68 -7.11 3.55
CA PHE A 151 -6.65 -6.18 2.98
C PHE A 151 -7.58 -5.64 4.08
N VAL A 152 -8.08 -6.52 4.94
CA VAL A 152 -8.89 -6.15 6.11
C VAL A 152 -8.12 -5.23 7.04
N LYS A 153 -6.84 -5.53 7.30
CA LYS A 153 -5.96 -4.72 8.14
C LYS A 153 -5.79 -3.31 7.58
N ILE A 154 -5.47 -3.17 6.30
CA ILE A 154 -5.34 -1.85 5.65
C ILE A 154 -6.68 -1.09 5.71
N ARG A 155 -7.83 -1.76 5.50
CA ARG A 155 -9.15 -1.12 5.63
C ARG A 155 -9.43 -0.61 7.03
N SER A 156 -9.11 -1.40 8.07
CA SER A 156 -9.27 -0.96 9.46
C SER A 156 -8.46 0.30 9.73
N ILE A 157 -7.18 0.29 9.34
CA ILE A 157 -6.27 1.43 9.48
C ILE A 157 -6.84 2.66 8.74
N LEU A 158 -7.27 2.49 7.49
CA LEU A 158 -7.83 3.60 6.70
C LEU A 158 -9.11 4.15 7.33
N ASN A 159 -10.00 3.31 7.83
CA ASN A 159 -11.23 3.75 8.50
C ASN A 159 -10.92 4.54 9.78
N GLU A 160 -9.93 4.10 10.56
CA GLU A 160 -9.48 4.80 11.77
C GLU A 160 -8.81 6.14 11.47
N LEU A 161 -8.06 6.23 10.38
CA LEU A 161 -7.32 7.44 10.02
C LEU A 161 -8.16 8.46 9.23
N VAL A 162 -9.18 8.02 8.50
CA VAL A 162 -10.00 8.87 7.61
C VAL A 162 -11.37 9.21 8.22
N GLY A 163 -11.90 8.36 9.11
CA GLY A 163 -13.11 8.64 9.90
C GLY A 163 -12.94 9.83 10.83
#